data_AF-A0A6N0GWL3-F1
#
_entry.id   AF-A0A6N0GWL3-F1
#
_cell.length_a   1.000
_cell.length_b   1.000
_cell.length_c   1.000
_cell.angle_alpha   90.00
_cell.angle_beta   90.00
_cell.angle_gamma   90.00
#
_symmetry.space_group_name_H-M   'P 1'
#
loop_
_entity.id
_entity.type
_entity.pdbx_description
1 polymer ?
#
loop_
_entity_poly.entity_id
_entity_poly.type
_entity_poly.pdbx_seq_one_letter_code
_entity_poly.pdbx_strand_id
1 'polypeptide(L)' 'AGQTGQMLAGLLGWSQATFASKVELDVEKKEATVMREIDGGSEEVRCRLPVIITTDLRLNEPRYASLP' A
#
# COMPACT_ATOMS: atom_id res chain seq x y z
N ALA A 1 -1.88 -4.76 16.70
CA ALA A 1 -0.50 -4.56 16.22
C ALA A 1 -0.49 -4.61 14.69
N GLY A 2 0.30 -3.76 14.02
CA GLY A 2 0.37 -3.66 12.56
C GLY A 2 1.81 -3.80 12.04
N GLN A 3 2.53 -4.83 12.46
CA GLN A 3 3.99 -4.95 12.26
C GLN A 3 4.37 -5.90 11.12
N THR A 4 3.52 -6.87 10.78
CA THR A 4 3.85 -7.95 9.82
C THR A 4 4.30 -7.41 8.46
N GLY A 5 3.62 -6.42 7.90
CA GLY A 5 3.98 -5.86 6.59
C GLY A 5 5.34 -5.14 6.60
N GLN A 6 5.61 -4.37 7.65
CA GLN A 6 6.87 -3.62 7.82
C GLN A 6 8.05 -4.58 8.03
N MET A 7 7.84 -5.63 8.83
CA MET A 7 8.83 -6.69 9.04
C MET A 7 9.11 -7.46 7.75
N LEU A 8 8.07 -7.83 6.98
CA LEU A 8 8.23 -8.52 5.71
C LEU A 8 9.04 -7.67 4.71
N ALA A 9 8.73 -6.38 4.61
CA ALA A 9 9.49 -5.46 3.75
C ALA A 9 10.97 -5.39 4.16
N GLY A 10 11.26 -5.33 5.47
CA GLY A 10 12.62 -5.35 6.00
C GLY A 10 13.36 -6.66 5.69
N LEU A 11 12.71 -7.80 5.84
CA LEU A 11 13.30 -9.12 5.53
C LEU A 11 13.62 -9.30 4.04
N LEU A 12 12.78 -8.74 3.16
CA LEU A 12 12.96 -8.82 1.71
C LEU A 12 13.85 -7.70 1.14
N GLY A 13 14.14 -6.65 1.94
CA GLY A 13 14.81 -5.44 1.45
C GLY A 13 13.99 -4.67 0.42
N TRP A 14 12.65 -4.76 0.48
CA TRP A 14 11.74 -4.11 -0.47
C TRP A 14 11.26 -2.76 0.07
N SER A 15 10.87 -1.88 -0.85
CA SER A 15 10.16 -0.64 -0.51
C SER A 15 8.89 -0.98 0.30
N GLN A 16 8.45 -0.08 1.18
CA GLN A 16 7.20 -0.24 1.92
C GLN A 16 6.32 1.01 1.84
N ALA A 17 5.01 0.81 1.74
CA ALA A 17 4.01 1.86 1.90
C ALA A 17 2.90 1.37 2.84
N THR A 18 2.84 1.94 4.05
CA THR A 18 1.86 1.53 5.07
C THR A 18 0.64 2.44 5.13
N PHE A 19 -0.47 1.95 5.68
CA PHE A 19 -1.72 2.72 5.84
C PHE A 19 -2.28 3.29 4.54
N ALA A 20 -2.22 2.53 3.44
CA ALA A 20 -2.62 3.01 2.12
C ALA A 20 -4.13 3.24 2.01
N SER A 21 -4.55 4.46 1.68
CA SER A 21 -5.94 4.85 1.35
C SER A 21 -6.17 5.04 -0.16
N LYS A 22 -5.10 5.13 -0.96
CA LYS A 22 -5.16 5.08 -2.44
C LYS A 22 -3.85 4.51 -2.99
N VAL A 23 -3.93 3.74 -4.07
CA VAL A 23 -2.77 3.15 -4.77
C VAL A 23 -2.90 3.37 -6.27
N GLU A 24 -1.89 3.97 -6.88
CA GLU A 24 -1.73 4.10 -8.33
C GLU A 24 -0.44 3.40 -8.76
N LEU A 25 -0.52 2.51 -9.75
CA LEU A 25 0.61 1.72 -10.22
C LEU A 25 1.03 2.16 -11.63
N ASP A 26 2.30 2.47 -11.80
CA ASP A 26 2.94 2.65 -13.11
C ASP A 26 3.82 1.43 -13.39
N VAL A 27 3.26 0.47 -14.13
CA VAL A 27 3.93 -0.81 -14.42
C VAL A 27 5.10 -0.62 -15.39
N GLU A 28 5.02 0.36 -16.29
CA GLU A 28 6.07 0.65 -17.26
C GLU A 28 7.31 1.24 -16.57
N LYS A 29 7.09 2.19 -15.65
CA LYS A 29 8.17 2.81 -14.86
C LYS A 29 8.58 1.99 -13.65
N LYS A 30 7.84 0.92 -13.32
CA LYS A 30 8.02 0.10 -12.11
C LYS A 30 7.92 0.95 -10.83
N GLU A 31 6.90 1.78 -10.75
CA GLU A 31 6.65 2.67 -9.62
C GLU A 31 5.23 2.53 -9.08
N ALA A 32 5.06 2.84 -7.80
CA ALA A 32 3.78 2.94 -7.14
C ALA A 32 3.69 4.30 -6.43
N THR A 33 2.60 5.02 -6.68
CA THR A 33 2.23 6.22 -5.92
C THR A 33 1.14 5.83 -4.93
N VAL A 34 1.40 6.02 -3.64
CA VAL A 34 0.52 5.58 -2.56
C VAL A 34 0.16 6.77 -1.69
N MET A 35 -1.13 7.00 -1.50
CA MET A 35 -1.63 7.93 -0.49
C MET A 35 -1.79 7.16 0.83
N ARG A 36 -1.18 7.66 1.90
CA ARG A 36 -1.11 7.02 3.21
C ARG A 36 -1.81 7.87 4.25
N GLU A 37 -2.56 7.25 5.13
CA GLU A 37 -3.16 7.92 6.28
C GLU A 37 -2.13 8.08 7.40
N ILE A 38 -2.00 9.31 7.90
CA ILE A 38 -1.18 9.69 9.05
C ILE A 38 -2.04 10.51 10.02
N ASP A 39 -1.58 10.71 11.25
CA ASP A 39 -2.37 11.43 12.27
C ASP A 39 -2.79 12.84 11.82
N GLY A 40 -2.02 13.48 10.94
CA GLY A 40 -2.28 14.82 10.40
C GLY A 40 -3.06 14.88 9.08
N GLY A 41 -3.56 13.75 8.56
CA GLY A 41 -4.26 13.69 7.26
C GLY A 41 -3.68 12.62 6.35
N SER A 42 -3.38 12.98 5.09
CA SER A 42 -2.85 12.04 4.11
C SER A 42 -1.49 12.50 3.55
N GLU A 43 -0.59 11.56 3.32
CA GLU A 43 0.75 11.77 2.76
C GLU A 43 0.90 10.97 1.46
N GLU A 44 1.40 11.60 0.38
CA GLU A 44 1.76 10.89 -0.86
C GLU A 44 3.20 10.38 -0.77
N VAL A 45 3.40 9.09 -1.03
CA VAL A 45 4.72 8.46 -1.11
C VAL A 45 4.87 7.74 -2.44
N ARG A 46 6.02 7.91 -3.09
CA ARG A 46 6.40 7.16 -4.30
C ARG A 46 7.43 6.09 -3.97
N CYS A 47 7.17 4.87 -4.43
CA CYS A 47 7.99 3.69 -4.19
C CYS A 47 8.37 3.02 -5.50
N ARG A 48 9.57 2.44 -5.58
CA ARG A 48 9.95 1.53 -6.67
C ARG A 48 9.40 0.14 -6.41
N LEU A 49 8.94 -0.53 -7.46
CA LEU A 49 8.59 -1.94 -7.45
C LEU A 49 9.88 -2.79 -7.45
N PRO A 50 9.93 -3.92 -6.71
CA PRO A 50 8.85 -4.47 -5.89
C PRO A 50 8.64 -3.71 -4.55
N VAL A 51 7.40 -3.66 -4.09
CA VAL A 51 6.96 -2.92 -2.89
C VAL A 51 5.99 -3.77 -2.08
N ILE A 52 6.06 -3.67 -0.74
CA ILE A 52 5.06 -4.20 0.18
C ILE A 52 4.09 -3.07 0.55
N ILE A 53 2.80 -3.29 0.33
CA ILE A 53 1.74 -2.32 0.68
C ILE A 53 0.84 -2.92 1.76
N THR A 54 0.58 -2.18 2.83
CA THR A 54 -0.46 -2.51 3.81
C THR A 54 -1.62 -1.52 3.67
N THR A 55 -2.85 -2.03 3.59
CA THR A 55 -4.04 -1.24 3.26
C THR A 55 -4.72 -0.69 4.51
N ASP A 56 -5.12 0.59 4.48
CA ASP A 56 -6.08 1.16 5.42
C ASP A 56 -7.51 0.76 5.01
N LEU A 57 -8.47 0.87 5.95
CA LEU A 57 -9.88 0.61 5.67
C LEU A 57 -10.48 1.57 4.65
N ARG A 58 -9.91 2.77 4.48
CA ARG A 58 -10.35 3.78 3.51
C ARG A 58 -9.98 3.45 2.06
N LEU A 59 -9.22 2.39 1.82
CA LEU A 59 -8.71 2.08 0.47
C LEU A 59 -9.83 1.80 -0.54
N ASN A 60 -10.80 0.98 -0.16
CA ASN A 60 -11.94 0.62 -1.00
C ASN A 60 -13.08 0.01 -0.17
N GLU A 61 -14.22 -0.18 -0.82
CA GLU A 61 -15.30 -1.02 -0.31
C GLU A 61 -15.18 -2.43 -0.90
N PRO A 62 -14.97 -3.49 -0.10
CA PRO A 62 -14.90 -4.85 -0.62
C PRO A 62 -16.20 -5.27 -1.30
N ARG A 63 -16.11 -5.75 -2.55
CA ARG A 63 -17.26 -6.30 -3.26
C ARG A 63 -17.74 -7.60 -2.61
N TYR A 64 -19.05 -7.88 -2.68
CA TYR A 64 -19.58 -9.22 -2.40
C TYR A 64 -19.19 -10.19 -3.52
N ALA A 65 -18.89 -11.44 -3.15
CA ALA A 65 -18.63 -12.49 -4.12
C ALA A 65 -19.93 -12.91 -4.83
N SER A 66 -19.93 -12.93 -6.16
CA SER A 66 -21.05 -13.43 -6.97
C SER A 66 -20.95 -14.95 -7.16
N LEU A 67 -22.10 -15.61 -7.29
CA LEU A 67 -22.13 -16.99 -7.78
C LEU A 67 -21.66 -17.04 -9.24
N PRO A 68 -20.91 -18.09 -9.65
CA PRO A 68 -20.36 -18.23 -10.99
C PRO A 68 -21.42 -18.46 -12.07
#